data_AF-A0A7S2VCA2-F1
#
_entry.id   AF-A0A7S2VCA2-F1
#
_cell.length_a   1.000
_cell.length_b   1.000
_cell.length_c   1.000
_cell.angle_alpha   90.00
_cell.angle_beta   90.00
_cell.angle_gamma   90.00
#
_symmetry.space_group_name_H-M   'P 1'
#
loop_
_entity.id
_entity.type
_entity.pdbx_description
1 polymer ?
#
loop_
_entity_poly.entity_id
_entity_poly.type
_entity_poly.pdbx_seq_one_letter_code
_entity_poly.pdbx_strand_id
1 'polypeptide(L)'
;QELCLVETKIKTTGCIEIAKALRYNKGLRILAMDGNYFEACSQQMLGSLQYNMELQRVLDRLPNILARQQDQYQTWQQVDVLLRANQADRKFLRNPHLQPKDMPFVLEGAGKQTDVFYHFFRNSGSQFPQPSD
;
A
#
# COMPACT_ATOMS: atom_id res chain seq x y z
N GLN A 1 -10.82 1.93 11.24
CA GLN A 1 -11.28 3.33 11.26
C GLN A 1 -11.24 3.86 9.84
N GLU A 2 -12.12 4.80 9.52
CA GLU A 2 -12.25 5.37 8.18
C GLU A 2 -12.20 6.89 8.28
N LEU A 3 -11.54 7.53 7.30
CA LEU A 3 -11.45 8.97 7.19
C LEU A 3 -11.91 9.38 5.80
N CYS A 4 -12.97 10.17 5.74
CA CYS A 4 -13.52 10.71 4.51
C CYS A 4 -13.24 12.21 4.42
N LEU A 5 -12.50 12.60 3.38
CA LEU A 5 -12.11 13.98 3.11
C LEU A 5 -12.56 14.43 1.71
N VAL A 6 -13.59 13.77 1.18
CA VAL A 6 -14.24 14.16 -0.07
C VAL A 6 -14.88 15.55 0.10
N GLU A 7 -14.73 16.42 -0.89
CA GLU A 7 -15.22 17.82 -0.90
C GLU A 7 -14.62 18.76 0.15
N THR A 8 -13.54 18.36 0.83
CA THR A 8 -12.94 19.17 1.92
C THR A 8 -11.98 20.27 1.45
N LYS A 9 -11.78 20.44 0.13
CA LYS A 9 -10.85 21.42 -0.46
C LYS A 9 -9.44 21.37 0.15
N ILE A 10 -8.99 20.20 0.59
CA ILE A 10 -7.65 19.98 1.18
C ILE A 10 -6.51 20.31 0.20
N LYS A 11 -6.80 20.30 -1.10
CA LYS A 11 -5.85 20.56 -2.19
C LYS A 11 -4.66 19.59 -2.14
N THR A 12 -3.72 19.78 -3.06
CA THR A 12 -2.48 18.99 -3.15
C THR A 12 -1.68 19.00 -1.84
N THR A 13 -1.51 20.17 -1.23
CA THR A 13 -0.76 20.31 0.03
C THR A 13 -1.37 19.47 1.14
N GLY A 14 -2.70 19.50 1.29
CA GLY A 14 -3.39 18.67 2.28
C GLY A 14 -3.21 17.18 2.00
N CYS A 15 -3.29 16.73 0.73
CA CYS A 15 -3.04 15.32 0.41
C CYS A 15 -1.60 14.89 0.79
N ILE A 16 -0.61 15.74 0.51
CA ILE A 16 0.79 15.47 0.84
C ILE A 16 0.98 15.34 2.36
N GLU A 17 0.39 16.24 3.16
CA GLU A 17 0.51 16.18 4.62
C GLU A 17 -0.22 14.97 5.21
N ILE A 18 -1.39 14.62 4.67
CA ILE A 18 -2.09 13.37 5.04
C ILE A 18 -1.22 12.17 4.71
N ALA A 19 -0.64 12.12 3.50
CA ALA A 19 0.24 11.03 3.10
C ALA A 19 1.40 10.87 4.08
N LYS A 20 2.10 11.94 4.44
CA LYS A 20 3.17 11.92 5.45
C LYS A 20 2.66 11.43 6.81
N ALA A 21 1.50 11.87 7.26
CA ALA A 21 0.92 11.47 8.53
C ALA A 21 0.57 9.97 8.57
N LEU A 22 0.20 9.37 7.44
CA LEU A 22 -0.07 7.93 7.36
C LEU A 22 1.12 7.08 7.81
N ARG A 23 2.36 7.53 7.57
CA ARG A 23 3.58 6.81 8.01
C ARG A 23 3.53 6.42 9.49
N TYR A 24 2.94 7.28 10.33
CA TYR A 24 2.87 7.11 11.78
C TYR A 24 1.49 6.66 12.27
N ASN A 25 0.47 6.74 11.43
CA ASN A 25 -0.89 6.36 11.78
C ASN A 25 -1.01 4.84 11.92
N LYS A 26 -1.58 4.38 13.05
CA LYS A 26 -1.72 2.95 13.36
C LYS A 26 -3.17 2.43 13.37
N GLY A 27 -4.14 3.26 12.99
CA GLY A 27 -5.58 2.92 13.16
C GLY A 27 -6.42 3.07 11.89
N LEU A 28 -5.96 3.88 10.94
CA LEU A 28 -6.71 4.17 9.73
C LEU A 28 -6.63 2.99 8.76
N ARG A 29 -7.80 2.50 8.36
CA ARG A 29 -7.99 1.38 7.43
C ARG A 29 -8.40 1.87 6.05
N ILE A 30 -9.23 2.89 6.00
CA ILE A 30 -9.79 3.43 4.76
C ILE A 30 -9.60 4.94 4.74
N LEU A 31 -9.05 5.45 3.65
CA LEU A 31 -8.91 6.87 3.36
C LEU A 31 -9.68 7.20 2.09
N ALA A 32 -10.73 8.02 2.18
CA ALA A 32 -11.45 8.54 1.01
C ALA A 32 -11.07 9.99 0.76
N MET A 33 -10.64 10.31 -0.46
CA MET A 33 -10.29 11.67 -0.88
C MET A 33 -10.76 11.94 -2.32
N ASP A 34 -10.71 13.20 -2.73
CA ASP A 34 -11.04 13.58 -4.11
C ASP A 34 -9.92 13.22 -5.10
N GLY A 35 -10.32 12.70 -6.26
CA GLY A 35 -9.48 12.22 -7.37
C GLY A 35 -8.38 13.14 -7.84
N ASN A 36 -8.70 14.43 -7.84
CA ASN A 36 -7.85 15.48 -8.40
C ASN A 36 -6.55 15.72 -7.61
N TYR A 37 -6.41 15.11 -6.43
CA TYR A 37 -5.24 15.33 -5.57
C TYR A 37 -4.35 14.10 -5.45
N PHE A 38 -4.83 12.91 -5.84
CA PHE A 38 -4.07 11.67 -5.76
C PHE A 38 -2.84 11.67 -6.65
N GLU A 39 -2.89 12.36 -7.77
CA GLU A 39 -1.75 12.48 -8.67
C GLU A 39 -0.52 13.03 -7.92
N ALA A 40 -0.70 14.17 -7.26
CA ALA A 40 0.40 14.92 -6.66
C ALA A 40 0.94 14.37 -5.34
N CYS A 41 0.23 13.45 -4.68
CA CYS A 41 0.66 12.83 -3.42
C CYS A 41 1.03 11.35 -3.55
N SER A 42 1.03 10.78 -4.76
CA SER A 42 1.29 9.36 -5.03
C SER A 42 2.64 8.88 -4.49
N GLN A 43 3.70 9.66 -4.70
CA GLN A 43 5.06 9.36 -4.22
C GLN A 43 5.14 9.37 -2.68
N GLN A 44 4.53 10.36 -2.04
CA GLN A 44 4.48 10.46 -0.59
C GLN A 44 3.61 9.35 0.02
N MET A 45 2.54 8.97 -0.67
CA MET A 45 1.70 7.83 -0.28
C MET A 45 2.51 6.54 -0.33
N LEU A 46 3.24 6.30 -1.42
CA LEU A 46 4.12 5.15 -1.57
C LEU A 46 5.17 5.09 -0.44
N GLY A 47 5.92 6.18 -0.23
CA GLY A 47 6.94 6.24 0.81
C GLY A 47 6.37 6.04 2.22
N SER A 48 5.15 6.48 2.46
CA SER A 48 4.49 6.30 3.77
C SER A 48 3.97 4.88 3.97
N LEU A 49 3.40 4.28 2.92
CA LEU A 49 2.94 2.89 2.92
C LEU A 49 4.08 1.86 2.98
N GLN A 50 5.34 2.22 2.77
CA GLN A 50 6.45 1.32 3.08
C GLN A 50 6.58 1.03 4.59
N TYR A 51 6.06 1.92 5.43
CA TYR A 51 6.08 1.79 6.90
C TYR A 51 4.69 1.58 7.48
N ASN A 52 3.68 2.19 6.89
CA ASN A 52 2.29 2.01 7.28
C ASN A 52 1.80 0.63 6.82
N MET A 53 1.41 -0.18 7.80
CA MET A 53 0.88 -1.53 7.57
C MET A 53 -0.62 -1.65 7.83
N GLU A 54 -1.26 -0.52 8.06
CA GLU A 54 -2.62 -0.50 8.59
C GLU A 54 -3.63 -0.06 7.53
N LEU A 55 -3.25 0.87 6.65
CA LEU A 55 -4.12 1.38 5.60
C LEU A 55 -4.34 0.29 4.55
N GLN A 56 -5.59 -0.05 4.31
CA GLN A 56 -6.00 -1.14 3.43
C GLN A 56 -6.61 -0.64 2.13
N ARG A 57 -7.25 0.53 2.15
CA ARG A 57 -7.96 1.08 0.99
C ARG A 57 -7.81 2.58 0.91
N VAL A 58 -7.63 3.04 -0.32
CA VAL A 58 -7.75 4.43 -0.70
C VAL A 58 -8.90 4.53 -1.68
N LEU A 59 -9.94 5.29 -1.33
CA LEU A 59 -11.12 5.48 -2.16
C LEU A 59 -11.03 6.83 -2.87
N ASP A 60 -11.34 6.79 -4.16
CA ASP A 60 -11.39 7.96 -5.03
C ASP A 60 -12.85 8.20 -5.47
N ARG A 61 -13.27 9.46 -5.45
CA ARG A 61 -14.59 9.89 -5.94
C ARG A 61 -14.67 9.92 -7.47
N LEU A 62 -13.57 10.10 -8.18
CA LEU A 62 -13.55 10.11 -9.64
C LEU A 62 -13.04 8.76 -10.16
N PRO A 63 -13.87 7.95 -10.85
CA PRO A 63 -13.48 6.61 -11.29
C PRO A 63 -12.50 6.61 -12.48
N ASN A 64 -11.96 7.75 -12.91
CA ASN A 64 -11.05 7.83 -14.04
C ASN A 64 -9.59 7.68 -13.63
N ILE A 65 -9.25 6.48 -13.14
CA ILE A 65 -7.88 5.97 -13.07
C ILE A 65 -7.24 5.96 -14.49
N LEU A 66 -8.07 5.94 -15.54
CA LEU A 66 -7.68 5.93 -16.96
C LEU A 66 -7.14 7.27 -17.49
N ALA A 67 -7.26 8.38 -16.76
CA ALA A 67 -6.78 9.70 -17.20
C ALA A 67 -5.43 10.11 -16.57
N ARG A 68 -4.75 9.19 -15.88
CA ARG A 68 -3.46 9.47 -15.22
C ARG A 68 -2.33 9.44 -16.25
N GLN A 69 -1.42 10.41 -16.21
CA GLN A 69 -0.20 10.38 -17.02
C GLN A 69 0.57 9.07 -16.79
N GLN A 70 1.15 8.53 -17.87
CA GLN A 70 1.68 7.16 -17.95
C GLN A 70 2.75 6.85 -16.88
N ASP A 71 3.56 7.83 -16.49
CA ASP A 71 4.62 7.66 -15.48
C ASP A 71 4.08 7.54 -14.05
N GLN A 72 2.95 8.20 -13.75
CA GLN A 72 2.36 8.22 -12.40
C GLN A 72 1.40 7.05 -12.16
N TYR A 73 0.97 6.39 -13.24
CA TYR A 73 0.27 5.12 -13.16
C TYR A 73 1.13 4.07 -12.45
N GLN A 74 2.45 4.07 -12.69
CA GLN A 74 3.37 3.11 -12.07
C GLN A 74 3.48 3.29 -10.55
N THR A 75 3.52 4.53 -10.04
CA THR A 75 3.57 4.78 -8.59
C THR A 75 2.28 4.32 -7.90
N TRP A 76 1.12 4.58 -8.53
CA TRP A 76 -0.16 4.14 -7.98
C TRP A 76 -0.37 2.63 -8.01
N GLN A 77 0.17 1.94 -9.02
CA GLN A 77 0.23 0.47 -9.01
C GLN A 77 1.02 -0.04 -7.80
N GLN A 78 2.16 0.57 -7.49
CA GLN A 78 2.94 0.20 -6.31
C GLN A 78 2.17 0.47 -5.02
N VAL A 79 1.51 1.63 -4.91
CA VAL A 79 0.63 1.94 -3.76
C VAL A 79 -0.45 0.87 -3.61
N ASP A 80 -1.12 0.50 -4.70
CA ASP A 80 -2.18 -0.52 -4.69
C ASP A 80 -1.66 -1.89 -4.25
N VAL A 81 -0.46 -2.29 -4.69
CA VAL A 81 0.23 -3.50 -4.19
C VAL A 81 0.45 -3.44 -2.69
N LEU A 82 0.89 -2.31 -2.13
CA LEU A 82 1.09 -2.18 -0.67
C LEU A 82 -0.23 -2.20 0.10
N LEU A 83 -1.30 -1.61 -0.45
CA LEU A 83 -2.64 -1.64 0.15
C LEU A 83 -3.21 -3.06 0.18
N ARG A 84 -3.06 -3.81 -0.91
CA ARG A 84 -3.41 -5.24 -0.98
C ARG A 84 -2.59 -6.06 0.01
N ALA A 85 -1.29 -5.84 0.09
CA ALA A 85 -0.44 -6.51 1.07
C ALA A 85 -0.87 -6.19 2.52
N ASN A 86 -1.31 -4.98 2.82
CA ASN A 86 -1.88 -4.62 4.13
C ASN A 86 -3.21 -5.34 4.42
N GLN A 87 -4.05 -5.56 3.40
CA GLN A 87 -5.27 -6.37 3.54
C GLN A 87 -4.94 -7.83 3.87
N ALA A 88 -3.88 -8.35 3.26
CA ALA A 88 -3.36 -9.69 3.52
C ALA A 88 -2.43 -9.77 4.76
N ASP A 89 -2.51 -8.77 5.64
CA ASP A 89 -1.79 -8.71 6.91
C ASP A 89 -0.26 -8.88 6.84
N ARG A 90 0.38 -8.25 5.85
CA ARG A 90 1.84 -8.33 5.65
C ARG A 90 2.69 -7.88 6.84
N LYS A 91 2.11 -7.29 7.90
CA LYS A 91 2.84 -6.98 9.14
C LYS A 91 3.48 -8.24 9.74
N PHE A 92 2.85 -9.40 9.50
CA PHE A 92 3.40 -10.69 9.87
C PHE A 92 4.74 -11.00 9.19
N LEU A 93 5.01 -10.44 8.01
CA LEU A 93 6.30 -10.60 7.31
C LEU A 93 7.48 -9.92 8.02
N ARG A 94 7.21 -8.96 8.91
CA ARG A 94 8.24 -8.35 9.76
C ARG A 94 8.45 -9.11 11.06
N ASN A 95 7.81 -10.26 11.25
CA ASN A 95 8.08 -11.12 12.39
C ASN A 95 9.53 -11.65 12.28
N PRO A 96 10.44 -11.27 13.21
CA PRO A 96 11.83 -11.72 13.18
C PRO A 96 11.99 -13.24 13.38
N HIS A 97 10.93 -13.92 13.82
CA HIS A 97 10.90 -15.36 13.97
C HIS A 97 10.30 -16.10 12.78
N LEU A 98 9.88 -15.39 11.72
CA LEU A 98 9.32 -16.01 10.52
C LEU A 98 10.35 -16.94 9.89
N GLN A 99 10.06 -18.23 9.88
CA GLN A 99 10.94 -19.22 9.28
C GLN A 99 10.56 -19.46 7.81
N PRO A 100 11.51 -19.89 6.96
CA PRO A 100 11.22 -20.24 5.57
C PRO A 100 10.08 -21.27 5.42
N LYS A 101 9.96 -22.21 6.37
CA LYS A 101 8.89 -23.22 6.42
C LYS A 101 7.49 -22.64 6.66
N ASP A 102 7.39 -21.41 7.15
CA ASP A 102 6.12 -20.72 7.39
C ASP A 102 5.63 -19.99 6.12
N MET A 103 6.48 -19.86 5.09
CA MET A 103 6.16 -19.17 3.84
C MET A 103 4.99 -19.77 3.05
N PRO A 104 4.81 -21.10 2.97
CA PRO A 104 3.62 -21.68 2.35
C PRO A 104 2.32 -21.22 3.03
N PHE A 105 2.30 -21.14 4.37
CA PHE A 105 1.16 -20.64 5.13
C PHE A 105 0.95 -19.13 4.95
N VAL A 106 2.04 -18.36 4.82
CA VAL A 106 1.99 -16.93 4.45
C VAL A 106 1.33 -16.74 3.09
N LEU A 107 1.70 -17.57 2.11
CA LEU A 107 1.14 -17.53 0.75
C LEU A 107 -0.30 -18.06 0.70
N GLU A 108 -0.65 -19.01 1.57
CA GLU A 108 -2.02 -19.53 1.71
C GLU A 108 -2.95 -18.50 2.38
N GLY A 109 -2.48 -17.80 3.42
CA GLY A 109 -3.18 -16.68 4.05
C GLY A 109 -3.32 -15.46 3.15
N ALA A 110 -2.39 -15.27 2.20
CA ALA A 110 -2.50 -14.27 1.14
C ALA A 110 -3.63 -14.58 0.13
N GLY A 111 -4.19 -15.79 0.13
CA GLY A 111 -5.25 -16.21 -0.77
C GLY A 111 -4.89 -16.02 -2.24
N LYS A 112 -5.75 -15.30 -3.00
CA LYS A 112 -5.51 -15.02 -4.43
C LYS A 112 -4.45 -13.94 -4.70
N GLN A 113 -3.84 -13.35 -3.67
CA GLN A 113 -2.90 -12.23 -3.80
C GLN A 113 -1.43 -12.68 -3.71
N THR A 114 -1.12 -13.93 -4.02
CA THR A 114 0.25 -14.49 -3.98
C THR A 114 1.21 -13.76 -4.92
N ASP A 115 0.72 -13.22 -6.03
CA ASP A 115 1.43 -12.33 -6.95
C ASP A 115 1.91 -11.03 -6.28
N VAL A 116 1.07 -10.46 -5.41
CA VAL A 116 1.37 -9.24 -4.63
C VAL A 116 2.54 -9.48 -3.68
N PHE A 117 2.57 -10.62 -3.00
CA PHE A 117 3.66 -11.00 -2.09
C PHE A 117 4.95 -11.26 -2.86
N TYR A 118 4.89 -12.00 -3.98
CA TYR A 118 6.06 -12.24 -4.83
C TYR A 118 6.72 -10.93 -5.31
N HIS A 119 5.92 -9.99 -5.81
CA HIS A 119 6.42 -8.68 -6.23
C HIS A 119 6.96 -7.85 -5.07
N PHE A 120 6.30 -7.89 -3.90
CA PHE A 120 6.77 -7.23 -2.70
C PHE A 120 8.15 -7.72 -2.29
N PHE A 121 8.34 -9.04 -2.15
CA PHE A 121 9.64 -9.62 -1.77
C PHE A 121 10.74 -9.35 -2.79
N ARG A 122 10.43 -9.50 -4.10
CA ARG A 122 11.40 -9.26 -5.18
C ARG A 122 11.93 -7.82 -5.18
N ASN A 123 11.07 -6.84 -4.90
CA ASN A 123 11.43 -5.42 -4.97
C ASN A 123 11.93 -4.83 -3.65
N SER A 124 11.68 -5.49 -2.51
CA SER A 124 12.09 -5.02 -1.18
C SER A 124 13.50 -5.47 -0.78
N GLY A 125 14.26 -6.09 -1.68
CA GLY A 125 15.63 -6.54 -1.42
C GLY A 125 15.73 -7.63 -0.34
N SER A 126 14.60 -8.16 0.12
CA SER A 126 14.54 -9.24 1.09
C SER A 126 14.88 -10.52 0.34
N GLN A 127 16.12 -11.00 0.49
CA GLN A 127 16.54 -12.27 -0.10
C GLN A 127 15.58 -13.37 0.36
N PHE A 128 14.86 -13.98 -0.59
CA PHE A 128 14.25 -15.27 -0.34
C PHE A 128 15.38 -16.21 0.10
N PRO A 129 15.20 -17.00 1.17
CA PRO A 129 16.06 -18.14 1.43
C PRO A 129 16.02 -19.00 0.18
N GLN A 130 17.16 -19.13 -0.51
CA GLN A 130 17.27 -20.05 -1.62
C GLN A 130 16.96 -21.46 -1.08
N PRO A 131 16.18 -22.27 -1.81
CA PRO A 131 16.01 -23.67 -1.43
C PRO A 131 17.41 -24.31 -1.44
N SER A 132 17.81 -24.84 -0.29
CA SER A 132 18.98 -25.72 -0.20
C SER A 132 18.63 -27.02 -0.90
N ASP A 133 19.35 -27.31 -1.99
CA ASP A 133 19.41 -28.63 -2.65
C ASP A 133 19.82 -29.73 -1.66
#